data_AF-A0A4U6P7T0-F1
#
_entry.id   AF-A0A4U6P7T0-F1
#
_cell.length_a   1.000
_cell.length_b   1.000
_cell.length_c   1.000
_cell.angle_alpha   90.00
_cell.angle_beta   90.00
_cell.angle_gamma   90.00
#
_symmetry.space_group_name_H-M   'P 1'
#
loop_
_entity.id
_entity.type
_entity.pdbx_description
1 polymer ?
#
loop_
_entity_poly.entity_id
_entity_poly.type
_entity_poly.pdbx_seq_one_letter_code
_entity_poly.pdbx_strand_id
1 'polypeptide(L)'
;MESVTKYTKDDFEDTYAKVGAGAFKRLNELEPGAIYAAAESKNCDAVSVGAVSLKMSRKDKPMWFVDCSNGNRFMIDTAQAEAAMQRFKDKKLVATDLEQSCTDKTVSMCSASKAQKSAKEVEVVTFCDMTVQKALVGDSSMDWGWDYGFGDDDTIRVARDFKAENAFGAKLKHRYFCDFNAATQRIEKLVIEGPFGSQKII
;
A
#
# COMPACT_ATOMS: atom_id res chain seq x y z
N MET A 1 -22.57 -20.05 7.38
CA MET A 1 -22.84 -19.10 6.28
C MET A 1 -22.75 -17.72 6.89
N GLU A 2 -21.55 -17.14 6.91
CA GLU A 2 -21.39 -15.73 7.29
C GLU A 2 -22.06 -14.86 6.24
N SER A 3 -22.75 -13.82 6.71
CA SER A 3 -23.51 -12.92 5.84
C SER A 3 -22.55 -12.12 4.99
N VAL A 4 -22.57 -12.35 3.67
CA VAL A 4 -21.99 -11.42 2.71
C VAL A 4 -22.76 -10.12 2.83
N THR A 5 -22.16 -9.09 3.42
CA THR A 5 -22.80 -7.78 3.55
C THR A 5 -23.02 -7.24 2.15
N LYS A 6 -24.27 -7.02 1.79
CA LYS A 6 -24.60 -6.56 0.44
C LYS A 6 -24.16 -5.10 0.26
N TYR A 7 -23.36 -4.83 -0.76
CA TYR A 7 -23.02 -3.49 -1.17
C TYR A 7 -24.26 -2.77 -1.73
N THR A 8 -24.79 -1.83 -0.95
CA THR A 8 -25.81 -0.86 -1.38
C THR A 8 -25.13 0.50 -1.59
N LYS A 9 -25.69 1.34 -2.46
CA LYS A 9 -25.11 2.67 -2.68
C LYS A 9 -25.18 3.54 -1.42
N ASP A 10 -26.26 3.42 -0.67
CA ASP A 10 -26.51 4.25 0.51
C ASP A 10 -25.55 3.90 1.65
N ASP A 11 -25.21 2.61 1.82
CA ASP A 11 -24.28 2.16 2.86
C ASP A 11 -22.80 2.25 2.43
N PHE A 12 -22.53 2.32 1.11
CA PHE A 12 -21.17 2.27 0.55
C PHE A 12 -20.93 3.36 -0.52
N GLU A 13 -21.30 4.61 -0.21
CA GLU A 13 -21.15 5.75 -1.13
C GLU A 13 -19.70 5.93 -1.60
N ASP A 14 -18.73 5.84 -0.70
CA ASP A 14 -17.29 5.94 -1.03
C ASP A 14 -16.85 4.85 -1.99
N THR A 15 -17.36 3.63 -1.81
CA THR A 15 -17.04 2.51 -2.70
C THR A 15 -17.63 2.76 -4.07
N TYR A 16 -18.89 3.21 -4.13
CA TYR A 16 -19.54 3.58 -5.39
C TYR A 16 -18.77 4.68 -6.12
N ALA A 17 -18.35 5.73 -5.41
CA ALA A 17 -17.54 6.81 -5.97
C ALA A 17 -16.18 6.31 -6.48
N LYS A 18 -15.54 5.38 -5.76
CA LYS A 18 -14.22 4.85 -6.08
C LYS A 18 -14.22 3.93 -7.30
N VAL A 19 -15.13 2.94 -7.35
CA VAL A 19 -15.14 1.92 -8.42
C VAL A 19 -16.00 2.31 -9.61
N GLY A 20 -16.97 3.20 -9.42
CA GLY A 20 -17.93 3.61 -10.45
C GLY A 20 -19.12 2.66 -10.57
N ALA A 21 -20.20 3.17 -11.18
CA ALA A 21 -21.50 2.51 -11.22
C ALA A 21 -21.50 1.11 -11.87
N GLY A 22 -20.69 0.93 -12.93
CA GLY A 22 -20.59 -0.34 -13.66
C GLY A 22 -19.98 -1.43 -12.80
N ALA A 23 -18.81 -1.17 -12.22
CA ALA A 23 -18.14 -2.09 -11.32
C ALA A 23 -18.93 -2.32 -10.02
N PHE A 24 -19.55 -1.27 -9.46
CA PHE A 24 -20.29 -1.36 -8.19
C PHE A 24 -21.41 -2.42 -8.26
N LYS A 25 -22.13 -2.51 -9.38
CA LYS A 25 -23.18 -3.52 -9.58
C LYS A 25 -22.67 -4.95 -9.49
N ARG A 26 -21.42 -5.18 -9.89
CA ARG A 26 -20.79 -6.50 -9.94
C ARG A 26 -20.12 -6.90 -8.63
N LEU A 27 -19.99 -5.99 -7.66
CA LEU A 27 -19.27 -6.27 -6.40
C LEU A 27 -19.90 -7.44 -5.63
N ASN A 28 -21.22 -7.40 -5.45
CA ASN A 28 -21.96 -8.46 -4.76
C ASN A 28 -21.89 -9.81 -5.49
N GLU A 29 -21.77 -9.80 -6.82
CA GLU A 29 -21.68 -11.02 -7.62
C GLU A 29 -20.29 -11.65 -7.57
N LEU A 30 -19.24 -10.82 -7.46
CA LEU A 30 -17.85 -11.24 -7.56
C LEU A 30 -17.17 -11.44 -6.20
N GLU A 31 -17.65 -10.82 -5.12
CA GLU A 31 -17.08 -10.99 -3.79
C GLU A 31 -17.03 -12.45 -3.33
N PRO A 32 -18.07 -13.29 -3.51
CA PRO A 32 -17.95 -14.72 -3.25
C PRO A 32 -16.82 -15.37 -4.05
N GLY A 33 -16.65 -14.96 -5.31
CA GLY A 33 -15.53 -15.38 -6.16
C GLY A 33 -14.17 -15.02 -5.58
N ALA A 34 -14.02 -13.80 -5.04
CA ALA A 34 -12.79 -13.40 -4.38
C ALA A 34 -12.49 -14.25 -3.13
N ILE A 35 -13.52 -14.50 -2.31
CA ILE A 35 -13.42 -15.38 -1.15
C ILE A 35 -13.00 -16.79 -1.57
N TYR A 36 -13.62 -17.36 -2.62
CA TYR A 36 -13.23 -18.67 -3.13
C TYR A 36 -11.80 -18.68 -3.67
N ALA A 37 -11.36 -17.63 -4.37
CA ALA A 37 -10.01 -17.56 -4.90
C ALA A 37 -8.94 -17.67 -3.79
N ALA A 38 -9.17 -17.01 -2.65
CA ALA A 38 -8.29 -17.12 -1.49
C ALA A 38 -8.45 -18.49 -0.78
N ALA A 39 -9.68 -18.95 -0.56
CA ALA A 39 -9.95 -20.23 0.10
C ALA A 39 -9.41 -21.46 -0.67
N GLU A 40 -9.28 -21.35 -2.00
CA GLU A 40 -8.65 -22.35 -2.84
C GLU A 40 -7.12 -22.38 -2.67
N SER A 41 -6.49 -21.34 -2.13
CA SER A 41 -5.04 -21.31 -1.94
C SER A 41 -4.60 -22.24 -0.82
N LYS A 42 -3.54 -23.03 -1.05
CA LYS A 42 -2.84 -23.76 0.02
C LYS A 42 -2.21 -22.85 1.06
N ASN A 43 -2.05 -21.56 0.74
CA ASN A 43 -1.56 -20.53 1.65
C ASN A 43 -2.69 -19.90 2.50
N CYS A 44 -3.94 -20.35 2.38
CA CYS A 44 -5.06 -19.95 3.21
C CYS A 44 -5.63 -21.19 3.93
N ASP A 45 -5.65 -21.18 5.26
CA ASP A 45 -6.21 -22.28 6.05
C ASP A 45 -7.74 -22.21 6.12
N ALA A 46 -8.27 -21.05 6.49
CA ALA A 46 -9.69 -20.74 6.51
C ALA A 46 -9.88 -19.23 6.34
N VAL A 47 -10.74 -18.82 5.41
CA VAL A 47 -11.10 -17.40 5.25
C VAL A 47 -11.83 -16.92 6.50
N SER A 48 -11.39 -15.78 7.04
CA SER A 48 -12.00 -15.11 8.18
C SER A 48 -12.77 -13.85 7.78
N VAL A 49 -12.28 -13.10 6.79
CA VAL A 49 -12.91 -11.85 6.31
C VAL A 49 -12.66 -11.70 4.82
N GLY A 50 -13.68 -11.26 4.06
CA GLY A 50 -13.51 -10.83 2.67
C GLY A 50 -14.32 -9.56 2.42
N ALA A 51 -13.70 -8.53 1.84
CA ALA A 51 -14.38 -7.30 1.49
C ALA A 51 -13.67 -6.51 0.38
N VAL A 52 -14.36 -5.55 -0.22
CA VAL A 52 -13.79 -4.64 -1.22
C VAL A 52 -12.75 -3.72 -0.56
N SER A 53 -11.58 -3.61 -1.18
CA SER A 53 -10.52 -2.71 -0.75
C SER A 53 -10.68 -1.34 -1.39
N LEU A 54 -11.16 -0.37 -0.61
CA LEU A 54 -11.23 1.04 -1.06
C LEU A 54 -9.85 1.60 -1.45
N LYS A 55 -8.80 1.21 -0.72
CA LYS A 55 -7.43 1.66 -0.97
C LYS A 55 -6.91 1.17 -2.32
N MET A 56 -7.15 -0.11 -2.62
CA MET A 56 -6.56 -0.77 -3.79
C MET A 56 -7.44 -0.72 -5.03
N SER A 57 -8.75 -0.53 -4.85
CA SER A 57 -9.68 -0.41 -5.96
C SER A 57 -9.45 0.87 -6.76
N ARG A 58 -9.65 0.78 -8.07
CA ARG A 58 -9.66 1.92 -8.99
C ARG A 58 -10.96 1.90 -9.79
N LYS A 59 -11.24 2.99 -10.51
CA LYS A 59 -12.41 3.06 -11.40
C LYS A 59 -12.40 1.89 -12.38
N ASP A 60 -13.54 1.17 -12.45
CA ASP A 60 -13.76 -0.02 -13.27
C ASP A 60 -12.82 -1.21 -12.98
N LYS A 61 -12.01 -1.13 -11.90
CA LYS A 61 -11.05 -2.16 -11.46
C LYS A 61 -11.17 -2.37 -9.95
N PRO A 62 -12.27 -2.99 -9.49
CA PRO A 62 -12.41 -3.33 -8.08
C PRO A 62 -11.38 -4.36 -7.65
N MET A 63 -10.96 -4.27 -6.40
CA MET A 63 -10.05 -5.20 -5.74
C MET A 63 -10.66 -5.61 -4.40
N TRP A 64 -10.56 -6.89 -4.04
CA TRP A 64 -10.98 -7.40 -2.74
C TRP A 64 -9.76 -7.74 -1.90
N PHE A 65 -9.84 -7.50 -0.60
CA PHE A 65 -8.93 -8.15 0.34
C PHE A 65 -9.65 -9.36 0.95
N VAL A 66 -8.92 -10.44 1.12
CA VAL A 66 -9.40 -11.63 1.81
C VAL A 66 -8.37 -12.05 2.85
N ASP A 67 -8.80 -12.07 4.10
CA ASP A 67 -8.00 -12.48 5.25
C ASP A 67 -8.27 -13.94 5.58
N CYS A 68 -7.20 -14.63 5.95
CA CYS A 68 -7.21 -16.01 6.40
C CYS A 68 -6.84 -16.08 7.88
N SER A 69 -7.29 -17.14 8.55
CA SER A 69 -7.09 -17.37 9.98
C SER A 69 -5.61 -17.54 10.35
N ASN A 70 -4.77 -17.98 9.41
CA ASN A 70 -3.32 -18.03 9.53
C ASN A 70 -2.62 -16.65 9.45
N GLY A 71 -3.37 -15.55 9.30
CA GLY A 71 -2.85 -14.19 9.22
C GLY A 71 -2.45 -13.76 7.81
N ASN A 72 -2.57 -14.62 6.80
CA ASN A 72 -2.31 -14.23 5.41
C ASN A 72 -3.46 -13.38 4.85
N ARG A 73 -3.10 -12.39 4.03
CA ARG A 73 -4.04 -11.55 3.29
C ARG A 73 -3.77 -11.65 1.79
N PHE A 74 -4.84 -11.81 1.03
CA PHE A 74 -4.83 -11.87 -0.42
C PHE A 74 -5.51 -10.64 -1.00
N MET A 75 -4.86 -9.99 -1.96
CA MET A 75 -5.48 -8.98 -2.81
C MET A 75 -5.94 -9.67 -4.09
N ILE A 76 -7.26 -9.77 -4.27
CA ILE A 76 -7.87 -10.47 -5.38
C ILE A 76 -8.43 -9.45 -6.37
N ASP A 77 -8.06 -9.58 -7.64
CA ASP A 77 -8.60 -8.75 -8.71
C ASP A 77 -9.89 -9.34 -9.33
N THR A 78 -10.51 -8.57 -10.22
CA THR A 78 -11.73 -8.99 -10.94
C THR A 78 -11.57 -10.30 -11.69
N ALA A 79 -10.44 -10.53 -12.36
CA ALA A 79 -10.24 -11.72 -13.20
C ALA A 79 -10.09 -12.97 -12.35
N GLN A 80 -9.36 -12.88 -11.24
CA GLN A 80 -9.23 -13.95 -10.25
C GLN A 80 -10.58 -14.28 -9.61
N ALA A 81 -11.34 -13.25 -9.20
CA ALA A 81 -12.67 -13.43 -8.63
C ALA A 81 -13.65 -14.08 -9.61
N GLU A 82 -13.68 -13.64 -10.87
CA GLU A 82 -14.49 -14.23 -11.94
C GLU A 82 -14.13 -15.69 -12.19
N ALA A 83 -12.84 -16.01 -12.30
CA ALA A 83 -12.37 -17.37 -12.55
C ALA A 83 -12.75 -18.32 -11.40
N ALA A 84 -12.58 -17.90 -10.15
CA ALA A 84 -12.96 -18.69 -8.98
C ALA A 84 -14.49 -18.84 -8.87
N MET A 85 -15.25 -17.78 -9.15
CA MET A 85 -16.71 -17.85 -9.18
C MET A 85 -17.22 -18.82 -10.25
N GLN A 86 -16.57 -18.86 -11.42
CA GLN A 86 -16.91 -19.82 -12.45
C GLN A 86 -16.60 -21.25 -12.01
N ARG A 87 -15.44 -21.51 -11.39
CA ARG A 87 -15.11 -22.82 -10.80
C ARG A 87 -16.13 -23.25 -9.75
N PHE A 88 -16.57 -22.32 -8.89
CA PHE A 88 -17.61 -22.59 -7.91
C PHE A 88 -18.93 -23.02 -8.57
N LYS A 89 -19.41 -22.27 -9.56
CA LYS A 89 -20.64 -22.58 -10.33
C LYS A 89 -20.54 -23.94 -11.01
N ASP A 90 -19.37 -24.27 -11.55
CA ASP A 90 -19.11 -25.54 -12.22
C ASP A 90 -18.85 -26.70 -11.24
N LYS A 91 -18.83 -26.44 -9.93
CA LYS A 91 -18.48 -27.38 -8.86
C LYS A 91 -17.09 -28.00 -9.04
N LYS A 92 -16.14 -27.20 -9.54
CA LYS A 92 -14.75 -27.56 -9.83
C LYS A 92 -13.77 -26.67 -9.05
N LEU A 93 -14.09 -26.39 -7.78
CA LEU A 93 -13.11 -25.74 -6.91
C LEU A 93 -11.89 -26.66 -6.75
N VAL A 94 -10.70 -26.08 -6.81
CA VAL A 94 -9.43 -26.83 -6.77
C VAL A 94 -8.43 -26.12 -5.87
N ALA A 95 -7.56 -26.89 -5.22
CA ALA A 95 -6.43 -26.31 -4.51
C ALA A 95 -5.48 -25.61 -5.49
N THR A 96 -5.01 -24.40 -5.14
CA THR A 96 -4.10 -23.57 -5.92
C THR A 96 -2.89 -23.17 -5.08
N ASP A 97 -1.85 -22.69 -5.73
CA ASP A 97 -0.64 -22.15 -5.10
C ASP A 97 -0.61 -20.61 -5.19
N LEU A 98 -1.77 -19.96 -5.01
CA LEU A 98 -1.84 -18.50 -4.98
C LEU A 98 -1.02 -17.98 -3.78
N GLU A 99 0.01 -17.19 -4.05
CA GLU A 99 0.83 -16.56 -3.01
C GLU A 99 0.07 -15.45 -2.28
N GLN A 100 0.28 -15.34 -0.96
CA GLN A 100 -0.27 -14.24 -0.17
C GLN A 100 0.30 -12.90 -0.65
N SER A 101 -0.55 -11.87 -0.64
CA SER A 101 -0.12 -10.51 -1.00
C SER A 101 0.67 -9.83 0.12
N CYS A 102 0.30 -10.17 1.36
CA CYS A 102 0.79 -9.59 2.62
C CYS A 102 0.27 -10.43 3.80
N THR A 103 0.56 -10.00 5.03
CA THR A 103 -0.02 -10.54 6.26
C THR A 103 -0.78 -9.46 7.02
N ASP A 104 -1.57 -9.84 8.01
CA ASP A 104 -2.21 -8.96 9.00
C ASP A 104 -1.20 -8.01 9.70
N LYS A 105 0.04 -8.45 9.88
CA LYS A 105 1.14 -7.66 10.45
C LYS A 105 1.85 -6.78 9.42
N THR A 106 1.67 -7.05 8.13
CA THR A 106 2.37 -6.35 7.04
C THR A 106 1.41 -5.77 6.01
N VAL A 107 0.26 -5.24 6.46
CA VAL A 107 -0.81 -4.72 5.58
C VAL A 107 -0.33 -3.62 4.62
N SER A 108 0.71 -2.86 4.98
CA SER A 108 1.33 -1.91 4.05
C SER A 108 1.87 -2.59 2.78
N MET A 109 2.34 -3.83 2.87
CA MET A 109 2.84 -4.62 1.74
C MET A 109 1.76 -5.05 0.75
N CYS A 110 0.48 -5.02 1.12
CA CYS A 110 -0.61 -5.38 0.22
C CYS A 110 -0.72 -4.41 -0.96
N SER A 111 -0.33 -3.15 -0.74
CA SER A 111 -0.30 -2.11 -1.76
C SER A 111 1.05 -1.97 -2.46
N ALA A 112 2.07 -2.74 -2.03
CA ALA A 112 3.43 -2.55 -2.50
C ALA A 112 3.66 -3.18 -3.87
N SER A 113 4.26 -2.43 -4.78
CA SER A 113 4.76 -2.91 -6.06
C SER A 113 5.94 -3.88 -5.87
N LYS A 114 6.31 -4.60 -6.94
CA LYS A 114 7.49 -5.47 -6.91
C LYS A 114 8.78 -4.68 -6.64
N ALA A 115 8.90 -3.48 -7.20
CA ALA A 115 10.07 -2.63 -6.97
C ALA A 115 10.12 -2.17 -5.52
N GLN A 116 8.99 -1.70 -4.96
CA GLN A 116 8.88 -1.31 -3.56
C GLN A 116 9.23 -2.46 -2.59
N LYS A 117 8.76 -3.68 -2.87
CA LYS A 117 9.06 -4.88 -2.07
C LYS A 117 10.54 -5.31 -2.13
N SER A 118 11.24 -4.96 -3.21
CA SER A 118 12.65 -5.32 -3.41
C SER A 118 13.60 -4.25 -2.85
N ALA A 119 13.10 -3.04 -2.59
CA ALA A 119 13.88 -1.96 -2.03
C ALA A 119 14.21 -2.22 -0.56
N LYS A 120 15.46 -1.95 -0.17
CA LYS A 120 15.88 -2.05 1.23
C LYS A 120 15.73 -0.69 1.90
N GLU A 121 14.96 -0.67 2.97
CA GLU A 121 14.65 0.53 3.75
C GLU A 121 15.91 1.35 4.09
N VAL A 122 16.95 0.71 4.64
CA VAL A 122 18.19 1.39 5.03
C VAL A 122 18.89 2.05 3.84
N GLU A 123 18.89 1.42 2.66
CA GLU A 123 19.52 1.98 1.46
C GLU A 123 18.74 3.21 0.97
N VAL A 124 17.40 3.16 0.98
CA VAL A 124 16.53 4.28 0.57
C VAL A 124 16.68 5.46 1.54
N VAL A 125 16.62 5.21 2.85
CA VAL A 125 16.79 6.24 3.88
C VAL A 125 18.16 6.88 3.78
N THR A 126 19.21 6.09 3.60
CA THR A 126 20.58 6.60 3.41
C THR A 126 20.68 7.50 2.17
N PHE A 127 20.02 7.13 1.07
CA PHE A 127 20.02 7.93 -0.15
C PHE A 127 19.32 9.29 0.06
N CYS A 128 18.18 9.30 0.77
CA CYS A 128 17.48 10.52 1.16
C CYS A 128 18.34 11.37 2.11
N ASP A 129 18.93 10.78 3.15
CA ASP A 129 19.78 11.49 4.12
C ASP A 129 20.98 12.16 3.45
N MET A 130 21.70 11.43 2.60
CA MET A 130 22.85 11.97 1.87
C MET A 130 22.46 13.12 0.95
N THR A 131 21.26 13.07 0.38
CA THR A 131 20.75 14.15 -0.49
C THR A 131 20.40 15.39 0.33
N VAL A 132 19.78 15.21 1.50
CA VAL A 132 19.51 16.31 2.44
C VAL A 132 20.81 16.92 2.94
N GLN A 133 21.77 16.12 3.39
CA GLN A 133 23.06 16.61 3.88
C GLN A 133 23.83 17.41 2.83
N LYS A 134 23.79 16.98 1.56
CA LYS A 134 24.39 17.74 0.45
C LYS A 134 23.71 19.08 0.16
N ALA A 135 22.43 19.22 0.51
CA ALA A 135 21.68 20.46 0.33
C ALA A 135 21.88 21.46 1.49
N LEU A 136 22.39 21.01 2.63
CA LEU A 136 22.64 21.85 3.80
C LEU A 136 24.02 22.50 3.73
N VAL A 137 24.11 23.75 4.19
CA VAL A 137 25.35 24.54 4.20
C VAL A 137 26.17 24.29 5.47
N GLY A 138 25.53 23.86 6.56
CA GLY A 138 26.16 23.64 7.87
C GLY A 138 25.98 22.22 8.40
N ASP A 139 26.56 21.98 9.58
CA ASP A 139 26.47 20.68 10.26
C ASP A 139 25.02 20.28 10.49
N SER A 140 24.77 18.98 10.33
CA SER A 140 23.47 18.39 10.61
C SER A 140 23.58 17.06 11.34
N SER A 141 22.57 16.75 12.14
CA SER A 141 22.46 15.49 12.86
C SER A 141 21.06 14.92 12.65
N MET A 142 20.99 13.76 11.99
CA MET A 142 19.74 13.04 11.75
C MET A 142 19.26 12.34 13.02
N ASP A 143 17.96 12.40 13.31
CA ASP A 143 17.40 11.68 14.45
C ASP A 143 17.42 10.17 14.18
N TRP A 144 17.64 9.35 15.21
CA TRP A 144 17.72 7.89 15.09
C TRP A 144 16.49 7.19 14.47
N GLY A 145 15.29 7.76 14.59
CA GLY A 145 14.05 7.19 14.03
C GLY A 145 13.62 7.92 12.75
N TRP A 146 12.95 7.19 11.86
CA TRP A 146 12.34 7.71 10.64
C TRP A 146 11.03 7.00 10.36
N ASP A 147 10.18 7.65 9.57
CA ASP A 147 8.98 7.05 9.01
C ASP A 147 9.28 6.55 7.60
N TYR A 148 8.94 5.28 7.35
CA TYR A 148 9.09 4.62 6.06
C TYR A 148 7.74 4.08 5.60
N GLY A 149 7.33 4.37 4.37
CA GLY A 149 6.06 3.92 3.84
C GLY A 149 6.03 3.81 2.32
N PHE A 150 5.05 3.05 1.81
CA PHE A 150 4.80 2.94 0.38
C PHE A 150 3.81 4.03 -0.06
N GLY A 151 4.21 4.80 -1.06
CA GLY A 151 3.37 5.75 -1.78
C GLY A 151 2.71 5.10 -3.01
N ASP A 152 2.27 5.94 -3.94
CA ASP A 152 1.66 5.49 -5.18
C ASP A 152 2.70 4.88 -6.15
N ASP A 153 2.24 3.91 -6.94
CA ASP A 153 3.03 3.16 -7.93
C ASP A 153 4.33 2.58 -7.36
N ASP A 154 5.50 3.05 -7.78
CA ASP A 154 6.81 2.56 -7.32
C ASP A 154 7.45 3.46 -6.25
N THR A 155 6.69 4.42 -5.70
CA THR A 155 7.23 5.47 -4.80
C THR A 155 7.33 5.00 -3.36
N ILE A 156 8.44 5.23 -2.70
CA ILE A 156 8.66 5.03 -1.27
C ILE A 156 8.78 6.41 -0.64
N ARG A 157 8.04 6.65 0.45
CA ARG A 157 8.10 7.87 1.22
C ARG A 157 8.93 7.65 2.48
N VAL A 158 9.93 8.51 2.65
CA VAL A 158 10.72 8.62 3.88
C VAL A 158 10.45 9.98 4.50
N ALA A 159 10.18 10.02 5.80
CA ALA A 159 10.18 11.25 6.57
C ALA A 159 11.07 11.11 7.80
N ARG A 160 11.91 12.12 8.06
CA ARG A 160 12.86 12.05 9.18
C ARG A 160 13.13 13.42 9.75
N ASP A 161 13.15 13.48 11.08
CA ASP A 161 13.54 14.67 11.82
C ASP A 161 15.07 14.78 11.86
N PHE A 162 15.58 16.01 11.86
CA PHE A 162 16.99 16.28 12.03
C PHE A 162 17.21 17.67 12.63
N LYS A 163 18.42 17.93 13.10
CA LYS A 163 18.85 19.27 13.52
C LYS A 163 19.90 19.78 12.54
N ALA A 164 19.82 21.06 12.18
CA ALA A 164 20.78 21.71 11.31
C ALA A 164 21.19 23.06 11.89
N GLU A 165 22.44 23.45 11.66
CA GLU A 165 22.95 24.75 12.05
C GLU A 165 22.66 25.82 10.98
N ASN A 166 22.18 26.99 11.42
CA ASN A 166 22.02 28.15 10.54
C ASN A 166 23.30 29.01 10.50
N ALA A 167 23.30 30.07 9.67
CA ALA A 167 24.45 30.97 9.52
C ALA A 167 24.90 31.71 10.80
N PHE A 168 24.10 31.66 11.88
CA PHE A 168 24.39 32.28 13.17
C PHE A 168 24.83 31.27 14.24
N GLY A 169 25.05 30.00 13.87
CA GLY A 169 25.45 28.95 14.81
C GLY A 169 24.29 28.34 15.61
N ALA A 170 23.04 28.70 15.32
CA ALA A 170 21.89 28.15 16.04
C ALA A 170 21.43 26.82 15.42
N LYS A 171 21.25 25.79 16.25
CA LYS A 171 20.71 24.49 15.85
C LYS A 171 19.19 24.48 15.88
N LEU A 172 18.60 24.31 14.71
CA LEU A 172 17.15 24.30 14.52
C LEU A 172 16.66 22.90 14.18
N LYS A 173 15.45 22.56 14.64
CA LYS A 173 14.80 21.29 14.29
C LYS A 173 14.12 21.42 12.94
N HIS A 174 14.36 20.43 12.08
CA HIS A 174 13.79 20.30 10.76
C HIS A 174 13.23 18.90 10.58
N ARG A 175 12.44 18.72 9.53
CA ARG A 175 11.96 17.42 9.06
C ARG A 175 12.01 17.39 7.55
N TYR A 176 12.57 16.35 6.96
CA TYR A 176 12.49 16.17 5.51
C TYR A 176 11.40 15.17 5.14
N PHE A 177 10.89 15.30 3.93
CA PHE A 177 9.99 14.37 3.25
C PHE A 177 10.58 14.05 1.87
N CYS A 178 10.93 12.78 1.66
CA CYS A 178 11.61 12.27 0.48
C CYS A 178 10.72 11.23 -0.19
N ASP A 179 10.31 11.48 -1.44
CA ASP A 179 9.65 10.49 -2.28
C ASP A 179 10.68 9.90 -3.25
N PHE A 180 11.00 8.63 -3.06
CA PHE A 180 12.00 7.86 -3.81
C PHE A 180 11.31 6.83 -4.70
N ASN A 181 11.54 6.88 -6.01
CA ASN A 181 11.03 5.89 -6.94
C ASN A 181 11.91 4.65 -6.94
N ALA A 182 11.37 3.53 -6.45
CA ALA A 182 12.09 2.26 -6.29
C ALA A 182 12.48 1.59 -7.62
N ALA A 183 11.70 1.81 -8.69
CA ALA A 183 11.97 1.21 -9.99
C ALA A 183 13.10 1.92 -10.72
N THR A 184 13.16 3.25 -10.63
CA THR A 184 14.20 4.07 -11.29
C THR A 184 15.38 4.40 -10.38
N GLN A 185 15.26 4.10 -9.08
CA GLN A 185 16.23 4.40 -8.03
C GLN A 185 16.60 5.90 -7.96
N ARG A 186 15.57 6.77 -8.00
CA ARG A 186 15.74 8.23 -7.98
C ARG A 186 14.82 8.89 -6.99
N ILE A 187 15.26 10.01 -6.41
CA ILE A 187 14.37 10.90 -5.65
C ILE A 187 13.57 11.73 -6.66
N GLU A 188 12.25 11.65 -6.57
CA GLU A 188 11.32 12.42 -7.41
C GLU A 188 10.86 13.71 -6.72
N LYS A 189 10.87 13.71 -5.38
CA LYS A 189 10.52 14.88 -4.59
C LYS A 189 11.31 14.89 -3.28
N LEU A 190 11.85 16.05 -2.93
CA LEU A 190 12.45 16.28 -1.62
C LEU A 190 12.01 17.63 -1.08
N VAL A 191 11.40 17.62 0.09
CA VAL A 191 10.97 18.83 0.80
C VAL A 191 11.59 18.82 2.20
N ILE A 192 12.12 19.96 2.64
CA ILE A 192 12.58 20.17 4.01
C ILE A 192 11.65 21.18 4.66
N GLU A 193 11.09 20.83 5.80
CA GLU A 193 10.27 21.70 6.63
C GLU A 193 11.05 22.13 7.86
N GLY A 194 10.94 23.41 8.21
CA GLY A 194 11.58 23.98 9.38
C GLY A 194 10.77 25.14 9.97
N PRO A 195 11.34 25.83 10.98
CA PRO A 195 10.64 26.90 11.70
C PRO A 195 10.23 28.09 10.83
N PHE A 196 10.89 28.26 9.68
CA PHE A 196 10.67 29.37 8.76
C PHE A 196 9.87 28.96 7.51
N GLY A 197 9.29 27.76 7.50
CA GLY A 197 8.49 27.22 6.40
C GLY A 197 9.13 26.02 5.71
N SER A 198 8.59 25.69 4.54
CA SER A 198 8.97 24.51 3.76
C SER A 198 9.76 24.93 2.52
N GLN A 199 10.83 24.20 2.22
CA GLN A 199 11.67 24.39 1.04
C GLN A 199 11.67 23.13 0.19
N LYS A 200 11.31 23.27 -1.09
CA LYS A 200 11.41 22.20 -2.08
C LYS A 200 12.84 22.17 -2.65
N ILE A 201 13.48 21.01 -2.60
CA ILE A 201 14.86 20.78 -3.06
C ILE A 201 14.87 20.10 -4.44
N ILE A 202 13.98 19.11 -4.62
CA ILE A 202 13.74 18.37 -5.88
C ILE A 202 12.25 18.44 -6.20
#